data_AF-A0A3N7ZEU8-F1
#
_entry.id   AF-A0A3N7ZEU8-F1
#
_cell.length_a   1.000
_cell.length_b   1.000
_cell.length_c   1.000
_cell.angle_alpha   90.00
_cell.angle_beta   90.00
_cell.angle_gamma   90.00
#
_symmetry.space_group_name_H-M   'P 1'
#
loop_
_entity.id
_entity.type
_entity.pdbx_description
1 polymer ?
#
loop_
_entity_poly.entity_id
_entity_poly.type
_entity_poly.pdbx_seq_one_letter_code
_entity_poly.pdbx_strand_id
1 'polypeptide(L)'
;MPNHIARSSLFSPVVRGAKTLHRESVLVTRKDAVIKFWGEQLDEAQADVWMQIMYEATMRPLGEPVPICRAQFLRAIGRHTGKYEYAWLHRTMKVLSFAMLVIEATNDGKPKLQVGTSGALHLLDGFDYDDVRKEYSVRVDPRWRNLYENREFAFIDWAKRLQIRQGQDMAKTLQRLVATSDDIIQRFRLVWLKEKMQYRSPMRKFKSSLTAAMEELERLEIIAAGRIELSTKGIEQAVWTRIDGQNNHRGSVPLASG
;
A
#
# COMPACT_ATOMS: atom_id res chain seq x y z
N MET A 1 4.36 -4.70 3.98
CA MET A 1 3.18 -4.92 3.09
C MET A 1 3.44 -6.11 2.19
N PRO A 2 2.48 -7.02 1.94
CA PRO A 2 2.69 -8.16 1.04
C PRO A 2 2.99 -7.71 -0.38
N ASN A 3 3.90 -8.42 -1.06
CA ASN A 3 4.40 -8.05 -2.38
C ASN A 3 3.28 -8.01 -3.42
N HIS A 4 2.37 -8.99 -3.42
CA HIS A 4 1.23 -9.01 -4.34
C HIS A 4 0.33 -7.77 -4.21
N ILE A 5 0.16 -7.25 -2.98
CA ILE A 5 -0.61 -6.02 -2.73
C ILE A 5 0.18 -4.78 -3.16
N ALA A 6 1.45 -4.66 -2.79
CA ALA A 6 2.27 -3.51 -3.15
C ALA A 6 2.44 -3.37 -4.69
N ARG A 7 2.46 -4.51 -5.40
CA ARG A 7 2.55 -4.59 -6.87
C ARG A 7 1.20 -4.42 -7.58
N SER A 8 0.07 -4.41 -6.87
CA SER A 8 -1.27 -4.30 -7.49
C SER A 8 -1.79 -2.86 -7.54
N SER A 9 -2.93 -2.66 -8.18
CA SER A 9 -3.69 -1.41 -8.18
C SER A 9 -4.63 -1.25 -6.98
N LEU A 10 -4.57 -2.12 -5.96
CA LEU A 10 -5.49 -2.07 -4.81
C LEU A 10 -5.49 -0.68 -4.17
N PHE A 11 -4.29 -0.15 -3.90
CA PHE A 11 -4.09 1.23 -3.48
C PHE A 11 -3.43 2.01 -4.62
N SER A 12 -4.18 2.94 -5.20
CA SER A 12 -3.73 3.71 -6.36
C SER A 12 -3.63 5.22 -6.05
N PRO A 13 -2.72 5.98 -6.67
CA PRO A 13 -2.59 7.42 -6.49
C PRO A 13 -3.67 8.18 -7.27
N VAL A 14 -4.93 7.89 -6.95
CA VAL A 14 -6.11 8.50 -7.59
C VAL A 14 -6.50 9.78 -6.86
N VAL A 15 -7.04 10.73 -7.62
CA VAL A 15 -7.49 12.01 -7.08
C VAL A 15 -8.56 11.82 -5.99
N ARG A 16 -8.65 12.82 -5.11
CA ARG A 16 -9.74 12.92 -4.14
C ARG A 16 -11.05 13.16 -4.87
N GLY A 17 -12.15 12.65 -4.34
CA GLY A 17 -13.49 12.84 -4.90
C GLY A 17 -14.23 11.53 -5.08
N ALA A 18 -15.08 11.47 -6.11
CA ALA A 18 -15.88 10.28 -6.42
C ALA A 18 -14.96 9.07 -6.69
N LYS A 19 -15.15 8.02 -5.89
CA LYS A 19 -14.42 6.75 -6.01
C LYS A 19 -15.28 5.75 -6.77
N THR A 20 -14.65 4.92 -7.59
CA THR A 20 -15.33 3.83 -8.28
C THR A 20 -15.72 2.74 -7.25
N LEU A 21 -16.96 2.23 -7.34
CA LEU A 21 -17.37 1.05 -6.59
C LEU A 21 -17.07 -0.19 -7.42
N HIS A 22 -16.26 -1.09 -6.89
CA HIS A 22 -15.87 -2.34 -7.52
C HIS A 22 -16.81 -3.47 -7.10
N ARG A 23 -17.23 -4.28 -8.09
CA ARG A 23 -18.01 -5.51 -7.92
C ARG A 23 -17.29 -6.61 -8.69
N GLU A 24 -16.50 -7.42 -7.98
CA GLU A 24 -15.63 -8.45 -8.58
C GLU A 24 -14.70 -7.90 -9.69
N SER A 25 -14.14 -6.71 -9.47
CA SER A 25 -13.21 -6.15 -10.47
C SER A 25 -11.85 -6.82 -10.36
N VAL A 26 -11.28 -7.24 -11.49
CA VAL A 26 -9.89 -7.70 -11.54
C VAL A 26 -8.97 -6.48 -11.47
N LEU A 27 -8.11 -6.45 -10.45
CA LEU A 27 -7.12 -5.40 -10.27
C LEU A 27 -5.94 -5.59 -11.22
N VAL A 28 -5.26 -4.49 -11.55
CA VAL A 28 -4.01 -4.55 -12.30
C VAL A 28 -2.92 -5.09 -11.38
N THR A 29 -2.28 -6.18 -11.78
CA THR A 29 -1.23 -6.90 -11.03
C THR A 29 -0.05 -7.22 -11.95
N ARG A 30 0.95 -7.94 -11.43
CA ARG A 30 1.93 -8.65 -12.27
C ARG A 30 1.33 -10.00 -12.71
N LYS A 31 1.93 -10.64 -13.72
CA LYS A 31 1.49 -11.92 -14.31
C LYS A 31 1.37 -13.08 -13.33
N ASP A 32 2.06 -13.00 -12.20
CA ASP A 32 2.15 -14.03 -11.16
C ASP A 32 1.01 -13.96 -10.14
N ALA A 33 0.07 -13.02 -10.26
CA ALA A 33 -1.09 -12.93 -9.37
C ALA A 33 -2.33 -12.36 -10.07
N VAL A 34 -3.49 -12.87 -9.68
CA VAL A 34 -4.81 -12.30 -9.98
C VAL A 34 -5.43 -11.88 -8.66
N ILE A 35 -5.92 -10.64 -8.59
CA ILE A 35 -6.64 -10.12 -7.44
C ILE A 35 -7.99 -9.62 -7.90
N LYS A 36 -9.06 -10.21 -7.37
CA LYS A 36 -10.43 -9.72 -7.53
C LYS A 36 -10.79 -8.87 -6.31
N PHE A 37 -11.50 -7.77 -6.54
CA PHE A 37 -11.82 -6.79 -5.50
C PHE A 37 -13.29 -6.40 -5.49
N TRP A 38 -13.83 -6.25 -4.28
CA TRP A 38 -15.14 -5.67 -3.98
C TRP A 38 -14.97 -4.56 -2.95
N GLY A 39 -15.62 -3.43 -3.19
CA GLY A 39 -15.56 -2.27 -2.31
C GLY A 39 -15.29 -0.96 -3.04
N GLU A 40 -15.19 0.13 -2.29
CA GLU A 40 -14.81 1.44 -2.82
C GLU A 40 -13.33 1.44 -3.24
N GLN A 41 -12.99 2.08 -4.36
CA GLN A 41 -11.61 2.21 -4.83
C GLN A 41 -10.72 2.84 -3.76
N LEU A 42 -9.64 2.13 -3.40
CA LEU A 42 -8.72 2.58 -2.36
C LEU A 42 -7.59 3.45 -2.92
N ASP A 43 -7.21 4.48 -2.16
CA ASP A 43 -6.14 5.39 -2.48
C ASP A 43 -4.92 5.29 -1.55
N GLU A 44 -3.91 6.10 -1.85
CA GLU A 44 -2.64 6.14 -1.11
C GLU A 44 -2.80 6.51 0.37
N ALA A 45 -3.76 7.35 0.71
CA ALA A 45 -4.00 7.70 2.10
C ALA A 45 -4.61 6.52 2.87
N GLN A 46 -5.44 5.71 2.20
CA GLN A 46 -5.97 4.47 2.77
C GLN A 46 -4.90 3.37 2.86
N ALA A 47 -3.88 3.40 1.99
CA ALA A 47 -2.70 2.53 2.12
C ALA A 47 -1.92 2.82 3.41
N ASP A 48 -1.79 4.09 3.79
CA ASP A 48 -1.14 4.51 5.04
C ASP A 48 -1.91 4.00 6.26
N VAL A 49 -3.24 4.12 6.24
CA VAL A 49 -4.11 3.56 7.28
C VAL A 49 -3.96 2.05 7.37
N TRP A 50 -4.00 1.34 6.24
CA TRP A 50 -3.83 -0.11 6.22
C TRP A 50 -2.48 -0.55 6.77
N MET A 51 -1.38 0.09 6.36
CA MET A 51 -0.05 -0.24 6.87
C MET A 51 0.09 0.03 8.37
N GLN A 52 -0.48 1.12 8.87
CA GLN A 52 -0.48 1.40 10.31
C GLN A 52 -1.33 0.37 11.07
N ILE A 53 -2.52 0.01 10.58
CA ILE A 53 -3.34 -1.06 11.21
C ILE A 53 -2.54 -2.37 11.29
N MET A 54 -1.88 -2.75 10.20
CA MET A 54 -1.05 -3.97 10.20
C MET A 54 0.11 -3.87 11.20
N TYR A 55 0.71 -2.70 11.38
CA TYR A 55 1.73 -2.46 12.40
C TYR A 55 1.18 -2.60 13.82
N GLU A 56 0.07 -1.94 14.15
CA GLU A 56 -0.60 -2.07 15.46
C GLU A 56 -1.01 -3.52 15.75
N ALA A 57 -1.50 -4.23 14.72
CA ALA A 57 -1.90 -5.62 14.83
C ALA A 57 -0.72 -6.58 15.14
N THR A 58 0.53 -6.18 14.87
CA THR A 58 1.70 -6.99 15.26
C THR A 58 1.88 -7.10 16.77
N MET A 59 1.30 -6.17 17.54
CA MET A 59 1.39 -6.13 18.99
C MET A 59 0.31 -7.00 19.68
N ARG A 60 -0.52 -7.69 18.90
CA ARG A 60 -1.63 -8.52 19.39
C ARG A 60 -1.60 -9.92 18.77
N PRO A 61 -2.19 -10.93 19.45
CA PRO A 61 -2.44 -12.21 18.82
C PRO A 61 -3.27 -12.05 17.53
N LEU A 62 -2.99 -12.91 16.56
CA LEU A 62 -3.67 -12.87 15.26
C LEU A 62 -5.18 -13.09 15.44
N GLY A 63 -6.00 -12.23 14.85
CA GLY A 63 -7.45 -12.33 14.90
C GLY A 63 -8.08 -11.74 16.17
N GLU A 64 -7.28 -11.26 17.13
CA GLU A 64 -7.83 -10.47 18.24
C GLU A 64 -8.12 -9.03 17.82
N PRO A 65 -9.15 -8.39 18.40
CA PRO A 65 -9.38 -6.97 18.20
C PRO A 65 -8.20 -6.12 18.72
N VAL A 66 -7.78 -5.17 17.91
CA VAL A 66 -6.71 -4.22 18.18
C VAL A 66 -7.34 -2.91 18.64
N PRO A 67 -7.15 -2.50 19.91
CA PRO A 67 -7.61 -1.20 20.38
C PRO A 67 -6.75 -0.09 19.76
N ILE A 68 -7.40 0.93 19.20
CA ILE A 68 -6.74 2.05 18.53
C ILE A 68 -7.18 3.38 19.16
N CYS A 69 -6.19 4.09 19.73
CA CYS A 69 -6.34 5.49 20.07
C CYS A 69 -6.28 6.35 18.80
N ARG A 70 -7.41 6.95 18.41
CA ARG A 70 -7.54 7.69 17.14
C ARG A 70 -6.52 8.83 16.99
N ALA A 71 -6.23 9.54 18.07
CA ALA A 71 -5.29 10.67 18.04
C ALA A 71 -3.84 10.22 17.84
N GLN A 72 -3.43 9.11 18.47
CA GLN A 72 -2.10 8.54 18.28
C GLN A 72 -1.97 7.95 16.87
N PHE A 73 -3.00 7.24 16.40
CA PHE A 73 -3.04 6.67 15.06
C PHE A 73 -2.89 7.73 13.95
N LEU A 74 -3.66 8.83 14.03
CA LEU A 74 -3.55 9.93 13.07
C LEU A 74 -2.15 10.53 13.05
N ARG A 75 -1.53 10.74 14.22
CA ARG A 75 -0.15 11.25 14.33
C ARG A 75 0.85 10.26 13.73
N ALA A 76 0.67 8.96 13.96
CA ALA A 76 1.54 7.92 13.42
C ALA A 76 1.55 7.91 11.88
N ILE A 77 0.43 8.23 11.23
CA ILE A 77 0.32 8.39 9.78
C ILE A 77 0.57 9.82 9.28
N GLY A 78 1.16 10.69 10.11
CA GLY A 78 1.54 12.06 9.75
C GLY A 78 0.37 13.02 9.51
N ARG A 79 -0.79 12.77 10.13
CA ARG A 79 -1.97 13.62 10.02
C ARG A 79 -2.22 14.41 11.29
N HIS A 80 -2.87 15.55 11.12
CA HIS A 80 -3.37 16.35 12.25
C HIS A 80 -4.49 15.62 12.99
N THR A 81 -4.79 16.10 14.19
CA THR A 81 -5.89 15.60 15.01
C THR A 81 -6.94 16.69 15.13
N GLY A 82 -8.05 16.52 14.41
CA GLY A 82 -9.15 17.47 14.37
C GLY A 82 -10.44 16.78 13.96
N LYS A 83 -11.55 17.51 14.06
CA LYS A 83 -12.90 16.99 13.74
C LYS A 83 -12.96 16.40 12.34
N TYR A 84 -12.33 17.06 11.36
CA TYR A 84 -12.29 16.60 9.98
C TYR A 84 -11.48 15.30 9.86
N GLU A 85 -10.33 15.20 10.51
CA GLU A 85 -9.44 14.04 10.45
C GLU A 85 -10.04 12.82 11.16
N TYR A 86 -10.74 13.01 12.27
CA TYR A 86 -11.49 11.93 12.91
C TYR A 86 -12.65 11.43 12.06
N ALA A 87 -13.41 12.33 11.41
CA ALA A 87 -14.47 11.94 10.50
C ALA A 87 -13.91 11.21 9.26
N TRP A 88 -12.81 11.71 8.70
CA TRP A 88 -12.09 11.06 7.61
C TRP A 88 -11.59 9.68 7.99
N LEU A 89 -10.96 9.53 9.17
CA LEU A 89 -10.46 8.24 9.63
C LEU A 89 -11.60 7.24 9.85
N HIS A 90 -12.70 7.67 10.47
CA HIS A 90 -13.88 6.82 10.66
C HIS A 90 -14.46 6.33 9.32
N ARG A 91 -14.55 7.22 8.31
CA ARG A 91 -14.97 6.84 6.97
C ARG A 91 -13.98 5.85 6.34
N THR A 92 -12.68 6.08 6.49
CA THR A 92 -11.66 5.16 5.99
C THR A 92 -11.80 3.78 6.62
N MET A 93 -11.96 3.69 7.94
CA MET A 93 -12.16 2.41 8.63
C MET A 93 -13.36 1.66 8.06
N LYS A 94 -14.50 2.34 7.88
CA LYS A 94 -15.69 1.75 7.23
C LYS A 94 -15.38 1.24 5.82
N VAL A 95 -14.70 2.04 5.00
CA VAL A 95 -14.32 1.62 3.64
C VAL A 95 -13.44 0.37 3.66
N LEU A 96 -12.49 0.27 4.59
CA LEU A 96 -11.64 -0.92 4.75
C LEU A 96 -12.44 -2.14 5.27
N SER A 97 -13.48 -1.96 6.08
CA SER A 97 -14.37 -3.05 6.52
C SER A 97 -15.22 -3.63 5.39
N PHE A 98 -15.56 -2.83 4.38
CA PHE A 98 -16.29 -3.29 3.18
C PHE A 98 -15.37 -3.71 2.03
N ALA A 99 -14.05 -3.64 2.22
CA ALA A 99 -13.06 -4.02 1.23
C ALA A 99 -12.78 -5.52 1.31
N MET A 100 -13.10 -6.26 0.25
CA MET A 100 -12.95 -7.71 0.17
C MET A 100 -12.14 -8.12 -1.05
N LEU A 101 -11.39 -9.21 -0.92
CA LEU A 101 -10.42 -9.69 -1.89
C LEU A 101 -10.58 -11.18 -2.15
N VAL A 102 -10.29 -11.60 -3.38
CA VAL A 102 -9.84 -12.94 -3.70
C VAL A 102 -8.47 -12.82 -4.34
N ILE A 103 -7.50 -13.58 -3.86
CA ILE A 103 -6.11 -13.51 -4.28
C ILE A 103 -5.67 -14.90 -4.71
N GLU A 104 -5.26 -15.01 -5.96
CA GLU A 104 -4.69 -16.21 -6.54
C GLU A 104 -3.30 -15.86 -7.07
N ALA A 105 -2.27 -16.46 -6.51
CA ALA A 105 -0.89 -16.29 -6.95
C ALA A 105 -0.34 -17.59 -7.51
N THR A 106 0.51 -17.48 -8.53
CA THR A 106 1.13 -18.61 -9.22
C THR A 106 2.65 -18.46 -9.22
N ASN A 107 3.35 -19.59 -9.29
CA ASN A 107 4.77 -19.66 -9.57
C ASN A 107 4.97 -20.56 -10.79
N ASP A 108 5.47 -20.00 -11.90
CA ASP A 108 5.62 -20.71 -13.17
C ASP A 108 4.36 -21.48 -13.61
N GLY A 109 3.20 -20.82 -13.48
CA GLY A 109 1.90 -21.37 -13.85
C GLY A 109 1.31 -22.37 -12.85
N LYS A 110 2.04 -22.74 -11.80
CA LYS A 110 1.53 -23.60 -10.72
C LYS A 110 0.90 -22.76 -9.61
N PRO A 111 -0.24 -23.16 -9.04
CA PRO A 111 -0.82 -22.46 -7.88
C PRO A 111 0.17 -22.39 -6.72
N LYS A 112 0.38 -21.18 -6.19
CA LYS A 112 1.26 -20.93 -5.05
C LYS A 112 0.48 -20.49 -3.81
N LEU A 113 -0.52 -19.64 -4.03
CA LEU A 113 -1.33 -19.06 -2.96
C LEU A 113 -2.76 -18.89 -3.48
N GLN A 114 -3.73 -19.32 -2.69
CA GLN A 114 -5.14 -19.02 -2.93
C GLN A 114 -5.77 -18.61 -1.61
N VAL A 115 -6.27 -17.38 -1.53
CA VAL A 115 -6.93 -16.85 -0.33
C VAL A 115 -8.19 -16.11 -0.76
N GLY A 116 -9.27 -16.34 -0.03
CA GLY A 116 -10.56 -15.70 -0.31
C GLY A 116 -11.50 -16.50 -1.21
N THR A 117 -11.07 -17.63 -1.78
CA THR A 117 -11.86 -18.42 -2.76
C THR A 117 -13.10 -19.08 -2.15
N SER A 118 -12.99 -19.68 -0.96
CA SER A 118 -14.13 -20.27 -0.24
C SER A 118 -15.00 -19.24 0.49
N GLY A 119 -14.53 -18.01 0.60
CA GLY A 119 -15.20 -16.90 1.26
C GLY A 119 -14.27 -15.70 1.25
N ALA A 120 -14.75 -14.53 0.84
CA ALA A 120 -13.89 -13.40 0.50
C ALA A 120 -12.97 -13.00 1.67
N LEU A 121 -11.71 -12.63 1.37
CA LEU A 121 -10.74 -12.12 2.34
C LEU A 121 -11.08 -10.66 2.65
N HIS A 122 -11.40 -10.33 3.90
CA HIS A 122 -11.66 -8.94 4.29
C HIS A 122 -10.36 -8.21 4.63
N LEU A 123 -10.25 -6.90 4.36
CA LEU A 123 -9.18 -6.10 4.96
C LEU A 123 -9.40 -6.03 6.48
N LEU A 124 -10.58 -5.56 6.89
CA LEU A 124 -11.04 -5.60 8.29
C LEU A 124 -12.28 -6.49 8.38
N ASP A 125 -12.25 -7.53 9.21
CA ASP A 125 -13.40 -8.41 9.48
C ASP A 125 -14.15 -8.02 10.77
N GLY A 126 -13.72 -6.94 11.42
CA GLY A 126 -14.38 -6.31 12.55
C GLY A 126 -13.97 -4.85 12.70
N PHE A 127 -14.93 -3.98 12.96
CA PHE A 127 -14.68 -2.57 13.25
C PHE A 127 -15.80 -2.00 14.13
N ASP A 128 -15.42 -1.59 15.34
CA ASP A 128 -16.30 -0.94 16.30
C ASP A 128 -15.71 0.40 16.75
N TYR A 129 -16.59 1.33 17.12
CA TYR A 129 -16.23 2.62 17.69
C TYR A 129 -16.96 2.83 19.01
N ASP A 130 -16.18 2.98 20.08
CA ASP A 130 -16.67 3.34 21.40
C ASP A 130 -16.73 4.87 21.49
N ASP A 131 -17.94 5.45 21.48
CA ASP A 131 -18.11 6.89 21.55
C ASP A 131 -17.86 7.46 22.97
N VAL A 132 -17.85 6.64 24.02
CA VAL A 132 -17.50 7.09 25.37
C VAL A 132 -15.98 7.21 25.49
N ARG A 133 -15.26 6.16 25.13
CA ARG A 133 -13.78 6.13 25.18
C ARG A 133 -13.12 6.84 24.01
N LYS A 134 -13.88 7.15 22.95
CA LYS A 134 -13.38 7.76 21.71
C LYS A 134 -12.30 6.90 21.02
N GLU A 135 -12.41 5.59 21.14
CA GLU A 135 -11.45 4.58 20.66
C GLU A 135 -12.07 3.66 19.61
N TYR A 136 -11.23 3.10 18.73
CA TYR A 136 -11.64 2.04 17.82
C TYR A 136 -11.22 0.67 18.34
N SER A 137 -11.99 -0.34 17.99
CA SER A 137 -11.61 -1.75 18.05
C SER A 137 -11.63 -2.29 16.63
N VAL A 138 -10.47 -2.64 16.07
CA VAL A 138 -10.37 -3.17 14.70
C VAL A 138 -9.90 -4.60 14.73
N ARG A 139 -10.45 -5.47 13.89
CA ARG A 139 -9.95 -6.83 13.71
C ARG A 139 -9.55 -7.03 12.24
N VAL A 140 -8.31 -7.46 12.05
CA VAL A 140 -7.77 -7.84 10.75
C VAL A 140 -8.11 -9.30 10.51
N ASP A 141 -8.60 -9.62 9.31
CA ASP A 141 -8.89 -11.00 8.94
C ASP A 141 -7.63 -11.87 9.11
N PRO A 142 -7.66 -12.91 9.96
CA PRO A 142 -6.46 -13.68 10.31
C PRO A 142 -5.82 -14.36 9.09
N ARG A 143 -6.58 -14.58 8.01
CA ARG A 143 -6.08 -15.18 6.76
C ARG A 143 -5.10 -14.28 6.01
N TRP A 144 -4.95 -13.01 6.41
CA TRP A 144 -3.86 -12.15 5.93
C TRP A 144 -2.48 -12.74 6.23
N ARG A 145 -2.33 -13.57 7.28
CA ARG A 145 -1.09 -14.30 7.57
C ARG A 145 -0.55 -15.04 6.35
N ASN A 146 -1.42 -15.68 5.56
CA ASN A 146 -1.03 -16.50 4.40
C ASN A 146 -0.24 -15.68 3.36
N LEU A 147 -0.48 -14.37 3.27
CA LEU A 147 0.26 -13.47 2.38
C LEU A 147 1.68 -13.15 2.85
N TYR A 148 2.01 -13.42 4.12
CA TYR A 148 3.31 -13.14 4.71
C TYR A 148 4.19 -14.39 4.89
N GLU A 149 3.61 -15.59 4.85
CA GLU A 149 4.31 -16.86 5.16
C GLU A 149 5.53 -17.11 4.28
N ASN A 150 5.44 -16.78 2.98
CA ASN A 150 6.53 -17.01 2.03
C ASN A 150 7.64 -15.94 2.08
N ARG A 151 7.65 -15.06 3.09
CA ARG A 151 8.56 -13.91 3.21
C ARG A 151 8.49 -12.94 2.01
N GLU A 152 7.37 -12.92 1.31
CA GLU A 152 7.14 -12.06 0.15
C GLU A 152 6.44 -10.78 0.55
N PHE A 153 7.14 -9.96 1.31
CA PHE A 153 6.64 -8.67 1.75
C PHE A 153 7.71 -7.59 1.70
N ALA A 154 7.27 -6.38 1.38
CA ALA A 154 8.06 -5.18 1.32
C ALA A 154 8.11 -4.50 2.69
N PHE A 155 9.32 -4.20 3.16
CA PHE A 155 9.55 -3.28 4.26
C PHE A 155 9.55 -1.85 3.72
N ILE A 156 8.69 -1.00 4.30
CA ILE A 156 8.57 0.40 3.89
C ILE A 156 9.22 1.25 4.97
N ASP A 157 10.19 2.07 4.58
CA ASP A 157 10.78 3.07 5.48
C ASP A 157 9.71 4.12 5.81
N TRP A 158 9.17 4.03 7.02
CA TRP A 158 8.10 4.89 7.49
C TRP A 158 8.56 6.33 7.72
N ALA A 159 9.79 6.51 8.22
CA ALA A 159 10.35 7.84 8.46
C ALA A 159 10.53 8.61 7.15
N LYS A 160 11.02 7.94 6.11
CA LYS A 160 11.08 8.54 4.76
C LYS A 160 9.69 8.73 4.16
N ARG A 161 8.75 7.79 4.38
CA ARG A 161 7.38 7.90 3.88
C ARG A 161 6.65 9.13 4.42
N LEU A 162 6.82 9.46 5.71
CA LEU A 162 6.24 10.66 6.34
C LEU A 162 6.84 11.97 5.81
N GLN A 163 8.04 11.93 5.23
CA GLN A 163 8.69 13.10 4.62
C GLN A 163 8.31 13.31 3.15
N ILE A 164 7.56 12.39 2.52
CA ILE A 164 7.04 12.58 1.17
C ILE A 164 6.05 13.74 1.18
N ARG A 165 6.32 14.75 0.34
CA ARG A 165 5.54 16.00 0.29
C ARG A 165 4.06 15.75 -0.04
N GLN A 166 3.21 16.65 0.44
CA GLN A 166 1.79 16.62 0.11
C GLN A 166 1.57 16.70 -1.41
N GLY A 167 0.66 15.88 -1.94
CA GLY A 167 0.40 15.77 -3.37
C GLY A 167 1.29 14.78 -4.13
N GLN A 168 2.29 14.17 -3.48
CA GLN A 168 3.18 13.16 -4.06
C GLN A 168 2.68 11.72 -3.81
N ASP A 169 1.38 11.48 -4.02
CA ASP A 169 0.78 10.15 -3.86
C ASP A 169 1.42 9.13 -4.82
N MET A 170 1.84 9.56 -6.02
CA MET A 170 2.57 8.71 -6.94
C MET A 170 3.95 8.29 -6.39
N ALA A 171 4.65 9.17 -5.66
CA ALA A 171 5.91 8.82 -5.00
C ALA A 171 5.66 7.78 -3.90
N LYS A 172 4.57 7.92 -3.12
CA LYS A 172 4.15 6.91 -2.14
C LYS A 172 3.84 5.55 -2.79
N THR A 173 3.23 5.51 -3.97
CA THR A 173 3.02 4.28 -4.74
C THR A 173 4.35 3.68 -5.21
N LEU A 174 5.25 4.50 -5.75
CA LEU A 174 6.57 4.06 -6.21
C LEU A 174 7.42 3.51 -5.06
N GLN A 175 7.44 4.17 -3.90
CA GLN A 175 8.15 3.69 -2.70
C GLN A 175 7.73 2.25 -2.36
N ARG A 176 6.42 1.95 -2.40
CA ARG A 176 5.94 0.59 -2.19
C ARG A 176 6.42 -0.38 -3.25
N LEU A 177 6.40 0.03 -4.52
CA LEU A 177 6.83 -0.82 -5.62
C LEU A 177 8.33 -1.13 -5.55
N VAL A 178 9.16 -0.12 -5.25
CA VAL A 178 10.62 -0.22 -5.09
C VAL A 178 10.98 -1.31 -4.09
N ALA A 179 10.31 -1.31 -2.94
CA ALA A 179 10.56 -2.24 -1.85
C ALA A 179 10.12 -3.69 -2.13
N THR A 180 9.52 -3.98 -3.30
CA THR A 180 9.07 -5.34 -3.65
C THR A 180 10.07 -6.15 -4.46
N SER A 181 11.20 -5.57 -4.89
CA SER A 181 12.24 -6.30 -5.63
C SER A 181 13.60 -6.03 -5.03
N ASP A 182 14.44 -7.07 -4.94
CA ASP A 182 15.84 -6.95 -4.52
C ASP A 182 16.78 -6.59 -5.68
N ASP A 183 16.23 -6.45 -6.90
CA ASP A 183 16.97 -5.91 -8.02
C ASP A 183 17.42 -4.47 -7.69
N ILE A 184 18.73 -4.25 -7.76
CA ILE A 184 19.33 -2.92 -7.60
C ILE A 184 18.81 -1.99 -8.70
N ILE A 185 18.81 -2.43 -9.97
CA ILE A 185 18.28 -1.65 -11.09
C ILE A 185 16.92 -2.20 -11.48
N GLN A 186 15.87 -1.41 -11.23
CA GLN A 186 14.50 -1.82 -11.49
C GLN A 186 13.95 -1.13 -12.74
N ARG A 187 13.15 -1.86 -13.52
CA ARG A 187 12.60 -1.39 -14.79
C ARG A 187 11.13 -1.73 -14.90
N PHE A 188 10.32 -0.75 -15.31
CA PHE A 188 8.88 -0.95 -15.45
C PHE A 188 8.36 -0.25 -16.71
N ARG A 189 7.67 -1.01 -17.57
CA ARG A 189 7.01 -0.44 -18.76
C ARG A 189 6.03 0.66 -18.35
N LEU A 190 6.06 1.79 -19.05
CA LEU A 190 5.21 2.93 -18.70
C LEU A 190 3.72 2.61 -18.79
N VAL A 191 3.32 1.82 -19.78
CA VAL A 191 1.93 1.38 -19.97
C VAL A 191 1.45 0.63 -18.72
N TRP A 192 2.23 -0.35 -18.24
CA TRP A 192 1.88 -1.11 -17.05
C TRP A 192 1.86 -0.25 -15.78
N LEU A 193 2.83 0.66 -15.60
CA LEU A 193 2.82 1.57 -14.44
C LEU A 193 1.58 2.47 -14.45
N LYS A 194 1.23 3.03 -15.61
CA LYS A 194 0.07 3.91 -15.76
C LYS A 194 -1.24 3.17 -15.44
N GLU A 195 -1.37 1.94 -15.90
CA GLU A 195 -2.50 1.05 -15.59
C GLU A 195 -2.54 0.68 -14.10
N LYS A 196 -1.40 0.25 -13.53
CA LYS A 196 -1.29 -0.09 -12.10
C LYS A 196 -1.67 1.08 -11.20
N MET A 197 -1.26 2.30 -11.57
CA MET A 197 -1.59 3.54 -10.85
C MET A 197 -3.00 4.06 -11.15
N GLN A 198 -3.75 3.38 -12.03
CA GLN A 198 -5.10 3.79 -12.46
C GLN A 198 -5.13 5.25 -12.97
N TYR A 199 -4.03 5.70 -13.58
CA TYR A 199 -3.85 7.08 -13.97
C TYR A 199 -4.60 7.36 -15.27
N ARG A 200 -5.70 8.12 -15.21
CA ARG A 200 -6.60 8.32 -16.35
C ARG A 200 -6.14 9.36 -17.36
N SER A 201 -5.31 10.31 -16.93
CA SER A 201 -4.81 11.38 -17.80
C SER A 201 -3.85 10.86 -18.90
N PRO A 202 -3.63 11.63 -19.98
CA PRO A 202 -2.77 11.25 -21.10
C PRO A 202 -1.34 10.89 -20.68
N MET A 203 -0.67 10.03 -21.46
CA MET A 203 0.69 9.55 -21.19
C MET A 203 1.70 10.69 -20.96
N ARG A 204 1.59 11.81 -21.69
CA ARG A 204 2.45 12.99 -21.47
C ARG A 204 2.34 13.54 -20.04
N LYS A 205 1.12 13.67 -19.51
CA LYS A 205 0.89 14.12 -18.13
C LYS A 205 1.35 13.06 -17.13
N PHE A 206 1.17 11.78 -17.46
CA PHE A 206 1.67 10.69 -16.62
C PHE A 206 3.20 10.74 -16.47
N LYS A 207 3.94 10.90 -17.57
CA LYS A 207 5.41 11.02 -17.55
C LYS A 207 5.88 12.18 -16.69
N SER A 208 5.22 13.34 -16.78
CA SER A 208 5.54 14.50 -15.95
C SER A 208 5.34 14.21 -14.47
N SER A 209 4.19 13.64 -14.08
CA SER A 209 3.94 13.25 -12.68
C SER A 209 4.89 12.14 -12.20
N LEU A 210 5.23 11.19 -13.07
CA LEU A 210 6.14 10.09 -12.76
C LEU A 210 7.57 10.59 -12.54
N THR A 211 8.01 11.57 -13.33
CA THR A 211 9.32 12.21 -13.17
C THR A 211 9.38 12.93 -11.82
N ALA A 212 8.38 13.75 -11.49
CA ALA A 212 8.30 14.41 -10.20
C ALA A 212 8.25 13.42 -9.01
N ALA A 213 7.57 12.29 -9.18
CA ALA A 213 7.52 11.24 -8.18
C ALA A 213 8.89 10.57 -7.98
N MET A 214 9.65 10.34 -9.05
CA MET A 214 11.01 9.80 -8.95
C MET A 214 11.97 10.81 -8.30
N GLU A 215 11.92 12.09 -8.69
CA GLU A 215 12.70 13.17 -8.07
C GLU A 215 12.44 13.28 -6.56
N GLU A 216 11.18 13.13 -6.14
CA GLU A 216 10.83 13.13 -4.71
C GLU A 216 11.42 11.92 -3.95
N LEU A 217 11.50 10.75 -4.59
CA LEU A 217 12.13 9.58 -4.00
C LEU A 217 13.67 9.66 -4.00
N GLU A 218 14.26 10.34 -4.97
CA GLU A 218 15.71 10.65 -4.98
C GLU A 218 16.07 11.63 -3.87
N ARG A 219 15.26 12.68 -3.67
CA ARG A 219 15.41 13.64 -2.57
C ARG A 219 15.44 12.95 -1.19
N LEU A 220 14.72 11.84 -1.06
CA LEU A 220 14.63 11.05 0.16
C LEU A 220 15.61 9.87 0.19
N GLU A 221 16.48 9.75 -0.81
CA GLU A 221 17.48 8.67 -0.93
C GLU A 221 16.82 7.27 -0.85
N ILE A 222 15.64 7.13 -1.45
CA ILE A 222 14.96 5.83 -1.60
C ILE A 222 15.42 5.18 -2.92
N ILE A 223 15.63 6.00 -3.94
CA ILE A 223 16.16 5.61 -5.24
C ILE A 223 17.24 6.59 -5.68
N ALA A 224 17.98 6.22 -6.72
CA ALA A 224 18.89 7.07 -7.48
C ALA A 224 18.69 6.86 -8.99
N ALA A 225 19.10 7.84 -9.79
CA ALA A 225 19.08 7.81 -11.25
C ALA A 225 17.71 7.45 -11.86
N GLY A 226 16.63 7.96 -11.24
CA GLY A 226 15.25 7.82 -11.68
C GLY A 226 15.02 8.52 -13.01
N ARG A 227 14.63 7.77 -14.05
CA ARG A 227 14.48 8.30 -15.40
C ARG A 227 13.50 7.49 -16.23
N ILE A 228 13.11 8.06 -17.36
CA ILE A 228 12.37 7.37 -18.42
C ILE A 228 13.35 7.11 -19.57
N GLU A 229 13.42 5.88 -20.05
CA GLU A 229 14.28 5.48 -21.17
C GLU A 229 13.54 4.54 -22.12
N LEU A 230 14.18 4.26 -23.26
CA LEU A 230 13.77 3.19 -24.16
C LEU A 230 14.52 1.91 -23.77
N SER A 231 13.79 0.80 -23.68
CA SER A 231 14.39 -0.53 -23.59
C SER A 231 15.11 -0.90 -24.90
N THR A 232 15.89 -1.98 -24.88
CA THR A 232 16.53 -2.55 -26.07
C THR A 232 15.56 -2.92 -27.19
N LYS A 233 14.26 -3.04 -26.87
CA LYS A 233 13.17 -3.31 -27.83
C LYS A 233 12.40 -2.05 -28.23
N GLY A 234 12.89 -0.85 -27.92
CA GLY A 234 12.23 0.42 -28.22
C GLY A 234 10.97 0.71 -27.39
N ILE A 235 10.73 -0.04 -26.30
CA ILE A 235 9.58 0.16 -25.41
C ILE A 235 9.94 1.14 -24.31
N GLU A 236 9.12 2.17 -24.10
CA GLU A 236 9.29 3.13 -23.01
C GLU A 236 9.11 2.50 -21.63
N GLN A 237 10.06 2.77 -20.74
CA GLN A 237 10.07 2.26 -19.37
C GLN A 237 10.62 3.30 -18.40
N ALA A 238 10.15 3.25 -17.17
CA ALA A 238 10.78 3.94 -16.05
C ALA A 238 11.86 3.03 -15.46
N VAL A 239 12.99 3.64 -15.09
CA VAL A 239 14.17 2.96 -14.56
C VAL A 239 14.71 3.74 -13.38
N TRP A 240 15.13 3.03 -12.34
CA TRP A 240 15.79 3.61 -11.19
C TRP A 240 16.71 2.58 -10.53
N THR A 241 17.66 3.09 -9.76
CA THR A 241 18.52 2.32 -8.88
C THR A 241 17.93 2.39 -7.48
N ARG A 242 17.53 1.25 -6.90
CA ARG A 242 17.12 1.16 -5.49
C ARG A 242 18.34 1.44 -4.61
N ILE A 243 18.17 2.32 -3.62
CA ILE A 243 19.17 2.51 -2.57
C ILE A 243 18.80 1.56 -1.43
N ASP A 244 19.67 0.60 -1.14
CA ASP A 244 19.44 -0.32 -0.04
C ASP A 244 19.64 0.40 1.30
N GLY A 245 18.56 0.49 2.08
CA GLY A 245 18.57 1.01 3.44
C GLY A 245 19.27 0.09 4.46
N GLN A 246 20.16 -0.82 4.05
CA GLN A 246 20.81 -1.78 4.94
C GLN A 246 21.75 -1.13 5.99
N ASN A 247 21.89 0.20 6.02
CA ASN A 247 22.70 0.89 7.03
C ASN A 247 21.94 1.67 8.10
N ASN A 248 20.61 1.62 8.21
CA ASN A 248 19.91 2.23 9.36
C ASN A 248 18.97 1.23 10.08
N HIS A 249 19.51 0.69 11.17
CA HIS A 249 18.86 0.02 12.31
C HIS A 249 18.08 -1.28 12.06
N ARG A 250 18.83 -2.40 12.16
CA ARG A 250 18.36 -3.48 13.05
C ARG A 250 18.28 -2.92 14.47
N GLY A 251 17.07 -2.74 14.99
CA GLY A 251 16.82 -2.52 16.41
C GLY A 251 16.48 -1.10 16.81
N SER A 252 15.17 -0.84 16.99
CA SER A 252 14.63 -0.16 18.16
C SER A 252 13.10 -0.13 18.03
N VAL A 253 12.46 -1.25 18.34
CA VAL A 253 11.14 -1.18 18.96
C VAL A 253 11.39 -0.51 20.32
N PRO A 254 10.76 0.62 20.65
CA PRO A 254 10.84 1.12 22.02
C PRO A 254 10.21 0.04 22.91
N LEU A 255 11.01 -0.53 23.81
CA LEU A 255 10.47 -1.25 24.96
C LEU A 255 9.49 -0.29 25.64
N ALA A 256 8.24 -0.71 25.75
CA ALA A 256 7.28 -0.07 26.62
C ALA A 256 7.94 0.02 28.01
N SER A 257 8.28 1.24 28.40
CA SER A 257 8.70 1.54 29.76
C SER A 257 7.47 1.38 30.63
N GLY A 258 7.62 0.67 31.75
CA GLY A 258 6.54 0.23 32.64
C GLY A 258 5.72 1.33 33.29
#